data_AF-A0A4R2GT41-F1
#
_entry.id   AF-A0A4R2GT41-F1
#
_cell.length_a   1.000
_cell.length_b   1.000
_cell.length_c   1.000
_cell.angle_alpha   90.00
_cell.angle_beta   90.00
_cell.angle_gamma   90.00
#
_symmetry.space_group_name_H-M   'P 1'
#
loop_
_entity.id
_entity.type
_entity.pdbx_description
1 polymer ?
#
loop_
_entity_poly.entity_id
_entity_poly.type
_entity_poly.pdbx_seq_one_letter_code
_entity_poly.pdbx_strand_id
1 'polypeptide(L)'
;MRAILRFLGFLAVVGGFVALVIDVTRYLANNAWAPATLRGALDAIVTDGGARLAASISGIAGAPAGAAVATALTAPASITGLAGGFIVMFLFRSRDQDGASRF
;
A
#
# COMPACT_ATOMS: atom_id res chain seq x y z
N MET A 1 -5.66 10.34 16.27
CA MET A 1 -4.73 9.89 15.20
C MET A 1 -4.46 8.38 15.19
N ARG A 2 -4.23 7.70 16.32
CA ARG A 2 -3.95 6.24 16.35
C ARG A 2 -5.05 5.35 15.72
N ALA A 3 -6.33 5.62 15.98
CA ALA A 3 -7.44 4.86 15.41
C ALA A 3 -7.53 4.98 13.88
N ILE A 4 -7.27 6.18 13.34
CA ILE A 4 -7.28 6.44 11.89
C ILE A 4 -6.16 5.66 11.20
N LEU A 5 -4.97 5.59 11.79
CA LEU A 5 -3.84 4.86 11.19
C LEU A 5 -4.03 3.35 11.25
N ARG A 6 -4.62 2.82 12.32
CA ARG A 6 -5.05 1.41 12.38
C ARG A 6 -6.10 1.11 11.32
N PHE A 7 -7.09 1.99 11.19
CA PHE A 7 -8.14 1.87 10.18
C PHE A 7 -7.57 1.90 8.75
N LEU A 8 -6.63 2.81 8.46
CA LEU A 8 -5.91 2.87 7.19
C LEU A 8 -5.08 1.60 6.94
N GLY A 9 -4.42 1.06 7.97
CA GLY A 9 -3.71 -0.22 7.90
C GLY A 9 -4.66 -1.38 7.56
N PHE A 10 -5.82 -1.47 8.21
CA PHE A 10 -6.84 -2.47 7.89
C PHE A 10 -7.36 -2.32 6.46
N LEU A 11 -7.66 -1.10 6.03
CA LEU A 11 -8.08 -0.78 4.66
C LEU A 11 -7.03 -1.23 3.63
N ALA A 12 -5.75 -0.98 3.89
CA ALA A 12 -4.67 -1.40 3.01
C ALA A 12 -4.56 -2.93 2.93
N VAL A 13 -4.67 -3.63 4.07
CA VAL A 13 -4.66 -5.11 4.09
C VAL A 13 -5.84 -5.68 3.32
N VAL A 14 -7.06 -5.17 3.57
CA VAL A 14 -8.28 -5.61 2.87
C VAL A 14 -8.17 -5.32 1.37
N GLY A 15 -7.74 -4.11 1.00
CA GLY A 15 -7.54 -3.73 -0.39
C GLY A 15 -6.50 -4.61 -1.11
N GLY A 16 -5.39 -4.92 -0.42
CA GLY A 16 -4.36 -5.83 -0.94
C GLY A 16 -4.88 -7.27 -1.12
N PHE A 17 -5.69 -7.77 -0.18
CA PHE A 17 -6.34 -9.07 -0.31
C PHE A 17 -7.33 -9.11 -1.48
N VAL A 18 -8.17 -8.09 -1.65
CA VAL A 18 -9.10 -8.01 -2.78
C VAL A 18 -8.34 -7.97 -4.11
N ALA A 19 -7.28 -7.17 -4.20
CA ALA A 19 -6.42 -7.12 -5.38
C ALA A 19 -5.80 -8.50 -5.68
N LEU A 20 -5.38 -9.25 -4.66
CA LEU A 20 -4.84 -10.60 -4.82
C LEU A 20 -5.88 -11.55 -5.44
N VAL A 21 -7.12 -11.51 -4.94
CA VAL A 21 -8.22 -12.33 -5.48
C VAL A 21 -8.48 -11.97 -6.94
N ILE A 22 -8.47 -10.68 -7.29
CA ILE A 22 -8.64 -10.22 -8.67
C ILE A 22 -7.48 -10.69 -9.57
N ASP A 23 -6.24 -10.57 -9.10
CA ASP A 23 -5.06 -11.02 -9.86
C ASP A 23 -5.11 -12.54 -10.09
N VAL A 24 -5.47 -13.33 -9.08
CA VAL A 24 -5.60 -14.79 -9.18
C VAL A 24 -6.73 -15.20 -10.11
N THR A 25 -7.90 -14.56 -10.00
CA THR A 25 -9.03 -14.84 -10.91
C THR A 25 -8.70 -14.48 -12.35
N ARG A 26 -8.00 -13.36 -12.58
CA ARG A 26 -7.51 -12.96 -13.91
C ARG A 26 -6.49 -13.96 -14.46
N TYR A 27 -5.59 -14.45 -13.62
CA TYR A 27 -4.65 -15.50 -14.00
C TYR A 27 -5.36 -16.78 -14.43
N LEU A 28 -6.32 -17.25 -13.63
CA LEU A 28 -7.10 -18.45 -13.95
C LEU A 28 -7.95 -18.29 -15.22
N ALA A 29 -8.53 -17.11 -15.45
CA ALA A 29 -9.38 -16.86 -16.62
C ALA A 29 -8.60 -16.72 -17.92
N ASN A 30 -7.43 -16.06 -17.88
CA ASN A 30 -6.66 -15.70 -19.08
C ASN A 30 -5.40 -16.55 -19.28
N ASN A 31 -5.10 -17.46 -18.34
CA ASN A 31 -3.87 -18.25 -18.29
C ASN A 31 -2.58 -17.41 -18.42
N ALA A 32 -2.64 -16.16 -17.97
CA ALA A 32 -1.57 -15.17 -18.11
C ALA A 32 -1.40 -14.40 -16.81
N TRP A 33 -0.16 -14.34 -16.31
CA TRP A 33 0.16 -13.61 -15.09
C TRP A 33 0.42 -12.13 -15.41
N ALA A 34 -0.58 -11.29 -15.21
CA ALA A 34 -0.51 -9.85 -15.44
C ALA A 34 -1.17 -9.09 -14.27
N PRO A 35 -0.50 -9.05 -13.09
CA PRO A 35 -1.07 -8.42 -11.91
C PRO A 35 -1.22 -6.91 -12.10
N ALA A 36 -2.27 -6.35 -11.51
CA ALA A 36 -2.49 -4.90 -11.54
C ALA A 36 -1.44 -4.20 -10.66
N THR A 37 -0.78 -3.18 -11.21
CA THR A 37 0.16 -2.35 -10.42
C THR A 37 -0.62 -1.45 -9.45
N LEU A 38 0.02 -1.06 -8.34
CA LEU A 38 -0.60 -0.12 -7.40
C LEU A 38 -0.99 1.19 -8.09
N ARG A 39 -0.14 1.70 -8.99
CA ARG A 39 -0.45 2.89 -9.79
C ARG A 39 -1.72 2.70 -10.62
N GLY A 40 -1.83 1.59 -11.35
CA GLY A 40 -3.02 1.29 -12.15
C GLY A 40 -4.29 1.14 -11.30
N ALA A 41 -4.17 0.52 -10.11
CA ALA A 41 -5.27 0.42 -9.17
C ALA A 41 -5.70 1.79 -8.62
N LEU A 42 -4.74 2.67 -8.30
CA LEU A 42 -5.03 4.03 -7.84
C LEU A 42 -5.69 4.87 -8.93
N ASP A 43 -5.17 4.82 -10.16
CA ASP A 43 -5.72 5.55 -11.31
C ASP A 43 -7.14 5.08 -11.67
N ALA A 44 -7.47 3.81 -11.39
CA ALA A 44 -8.81 3.26 -11.57
C ALA A 44 -9.82 3.72 -10.51
N ILE A 45 -9.37 4.07 -9.30
CA ILE A 45 -10.23 4.52 -8.18
C ILE A 45 -10.35 6.05 -8.19
N VAL A 46 -9.23 6.74 -8.44
CA VAL A 46 -9.14 8.19 -8.48
C VAL A 46 -8.44 8.55 -9.78
N THR A 47 -9.10 9.32 -10.64
CA THR A 47 -8.49 9.83 -11.87
C THR A 47 -7.18 10.56 -11.54
N ASP A 48 -6.09 10.13 -12.19
CA ASP A 48 -4.72 10.60 -11.95
C ASP A 48 -4.22 10.39 -10.51
N GLY A 49 -4.80 9.46 -9.75
CA GLY A 49 -4.46 9.20 -8.35
C GLY A 49 -2.98 8.84 -8.16
N GLY A 50 -2.43 8.01 -9.04
CA GLY A 50 -1.01 7.64 -9.03
C GLY A 50 -0.10 8.82 -9.39
N ALA A 51 -0.49 9.67 -10.34
CA ALA A 51 0.27 10.86 -10.71
C ALA A 51 0.24 11.92 -9.59
N ARG A 52 -0.91 12.12 -8.95
CA ARG A 52 -1.08 13.01 -7.79
C ARG A 52 -0.28 12.53 -6.59
N LEU A 53 -0.26 11.22 -6.33
CA LEU A 53 0.54 10.63 -5.26
C LEU A 53 2.03 10.82 -5.55
N ALA A 54 2.49 10.51 -6.78
CA ALA A 54 3.86 10.74 -7.21
C ALA A 54 4.27 12.22 -7.08
N ALA A 55 3.40 13.15 -7.49
CA ALA A 55 3.63 14.59 -7.34
C ALA A 55 3.72 15.01 -5.86
N SER A 56 2.88 14.46 -4.99
CA SER A 56 2.89 14.74 -3.54
C SER A 56 4.19 14.26 -2.87
N ILE A 57 4.81 13.21 -3.41
CA ILE A 57 6.04 12.61 -2.89
C ILE A 57 7.29 13.21 -3.56
N SER A 58 7.15 13.91 -4.69
CA SER A 58 8.26 14.58 -5.37
C SER A 58 9.02 15.56 -4.45
N GLY A 59 8.35 16.14 -3.45
CA GLY A 59 8.98 16.98 -2.42
C GLY A 59 9.92 16.23 -1.46
N ILE A 60 9.88 14.89 -1.44
CA ILE A 60 10.70 13.99 -0.62
C ILE A 60 11.66 13.18 -1.52
N ALA A 61 11.68 13.43 -2.84
CA ALA A 61 12.36 12.61 -3.84
C ALA A 61 13.89 12.52 -3.67
N GLY A 62 14.52 13.48 -2.98
CA GLY A 62 15.94 13.41 -2.62
C GLY A 62 16.26 12.41 -1.49
N ALA A 63 15.25 11.88 -0.81
CA ALA A 63 15.40 10.93 0.28
C ALA A 63 15.14 9.49 -0.19
N PRO A 64 15.74 8.47 0.46
CA PRO A 64 15.49 7.05 0.16
C PRO A 64 14.00 6.66 0.20
N ALA A 65 13.18 7.42 0.94
CA ALA A 65 11.73 7.28 0.96
C ALA A 65 11.09 7.50 -0.42
N GLY A 66 11.57 8.45 -1.23
CA GLY A 66 11.03 8.71 -2.57
C GLY A 66 11.22 7.52 -3.53
N ALA A 67 12.42 6.93 -3.53
CA ALA A 67 12.73 5.74 -4.33
C ALA A 67 11.89 4.52 -3.90
N ALA A 68 11.69 4.35 -2.60
CA ALA A 68 10.84 3.28 -2.06
C ALA A 68 9.39 3.42 -2.55
N VAL A 69 8.82 4.63 -2.56
CA VAL A 69 7.44 4.81 -3.04
C VAL A 69 7.33 4.67 -4.56
N ALA A 70 8.31 5.16 -5.32
CA ALA A 70 8.33 4.95 -6.78
C ALA A 70 8.32 3.45 -7.12
N THR A 71 9.06 2.64 -6.36
CA THR A 71 9.07 1.18 -6.48
C THR A 71 7.73 0.57 -6.05
N ALA A 72 7.13 1.07 -4.97
CA ALA A 72 5.84 0.58 -4.48
C ALA A 72 4.70 0.85 -5.47
N LEU A 73 4.76 1.93 -6.25
CA LEU A 73 3.78 2.30 -7.27
C LEU A 73 3.80 1.35 -8.48
N THR A 74 4.97 0.80 -8.83
CA THR A 74 5.12 -0.16 -9.94
C THR A 74 4.93 -1.61 -9.49
N ALA A 75 5.01 -1.88 -8.18
CA ALA A 75 4.75 -3.19 -7.62
C ALA A 75 3.25 -3.59 -7.72
N PRO A 76 2.94 -4.90 -7.70
CA PRO A 76 1.57 -5.40 -7.66
C PRO A 76 0.78 -4.80 -6.50
N ALA A 77 -0.44 -4.30 -6.79
CA ALA A 77 -1.31 -3.67 -5.81
C ALA A 77 -1.61 -4.60 -4.62
N SER A 78 -1.71 -5.91 -4.88
CA SER A 78 -1.89 -6.97 -3.90
C SER A 78 -0.76 -7.01 -2.87
N ILE A 79 0.49 -7.06 -3.35
CA ILE A 79 1.69 -7.07 -2.51
C ILE A 79 1.82 -5.75 -1.75
N THR A 80 1.67 -4.62 -2.44
CA THR A 80 1.86 -3.30 -1.81
C THR A 80 0.79 -3.02 -0.75
N GLY A 81 -0.47 -3.39 -0.99
CA GLY A 81 -1.56 -3.25 -0.03
C GLY A 81 -1.35 -4.13 1.21
N LEU A 82 -1.00 -5.41 1.02
CA LEU A 82 -0.74 -6.33 2.13
C LEU A 82 0.50 -5.92 2.94
N ALA A 83 1.66 -5.81 2.30
CA ALA A 83 2.90 -5.46 2.97
C ALA A 83 2.81 -4.08 3.62
N GLY A 84 2.30 -3.08 2.90
CA GLY A 84 2.10 -1.73 3.42
C GLY A 84 1.15 -1.70 4.61
N GLY A 85 0.01 -2.39 4.51
CA GLY A 85 -0.96 -2.49 5.59
C GLY A 85 -0.40 -3.14 6.85
N PHE A 86 0.36 -4.24 6.70
CA PHE A 86 1.04 -4.90 7.81
C PHE A 86 2.13 -4.03 8.44
N ILE A 87 2.94 -3.33 7.64
CA ILE A 87 3.95 -2.38 8.14
C ILE A 87 3.30 -1.27 8.96
N VAL A 88 2.21 -0.68 8.45
CA VAL A 88 1.44 0.35 9.17
C VAL A 88 0.81 -0.23 10.45
N MET A 89 0.41 -1.48 10.50
CA MET A 89 -0.03 -2.05 11.78
C MET A 89 1.13 -2.29 12.75
N PHE A 90 2.24 -2.83 12.26
CA PHE A 90 3.36 -3.28 13.08
C PHE A 90 4.10 -2.10 13.72
N LEU A 91 4.45 -1.07 12.93
CA LEU A 91 5.15 0.12 13.43
C LEU A 91 4.35 0.85 14.52
N PHE A 92 3.02 0.78 14.46
CA PHE A 92 2.16 1.43 15.44
C PHE A 92 1.86 0.54 16.65
N ARG A 93 1.99 -0.79 16.53
CA ARG A 93 1.97 -1.70 17.69
C ARG A 93 3.22 -1.50 18.57
N SER A 94 4.40 -1.37 17.96
CA SER A 94 5.65 -1.18 18.71
C SER A 94 5.65 0.12 19.53
N ARG A 95 5.12 1.22 18.96
CA ARG A 95 4.97 2.49 19.68
C ARG A 95 3.97 2.47 20.85
N ASP A 96 3.08 1.49 20.92
CA ASP A 96 2.19 1.30 22.09
C ASP A 96 2.92 0.56 23.22
N GLN A 97 3.83 -0.37 22.90
CA GLN A 97 4.61 -1.10 23.89
C GLN A 97 5.70 -0.23 24.53
N ASP A 98 6.33 0.67 23.77
CA ASP A 98 7.33 1.62 24.28
C ASP A 98 6.73 2.68 25.22
N GLY A 99 5.43 2.96 25.08
CA GLY A 99 4.69 3.86 25.98
C GLY A 99 4.22 3.17 27.26
N ALA A 100 3.99 1.86 27.22
CA ALA A 100 3.52 1.06 28.35
C ALA A 100 4.65 0.60 29.29
N SER A 101 5.89 0.55 28.81
CA SER A 101 7.07 0.17 29.62
C SER A 101 7.66 1.32 30.45
N ARG A 102 7.03 2.50 30.45
CA ARG A 102 7.49 3.71 31.15
C ARG A 102 6.66 4.09 32.38
N PHE A 103 5.77 3.22 32.83
CA PHE A 103 5.00 3.38 34.06
C PHE A 103 5.10 2.14 34.93
#